data_AF-L9MV52-F1
#
_entry.id   AF-L9MV52-F1
#
_cell.length_a   1.000
_cell.length_b   1.000
_cell.length_c   1.000
_cell.angle_alpha   90.00
_cell.angle_beta   90.00
_cell.angle_gamma   90.00
#
_symmetry.space_group_name_H-M   'P 1'
#
loop_
_entity.id
_entity.type
_entity.pdbx_description
1 polymer ?
#
loop_
_entity_poly.entity_id
_entity_poly.type
_entity_poly.pdbx_seq_one_letter_code
_entity_poly.pdbx_strand_id
1 'polypeptide(L)'
;MDWLREKLWQLDAFKKTFPKVFWLLYLLVFLVMGSAIFYFPFLNAIANIDFGLMGKPFFSIISTHIEVLKWGVFVVPLIVLLLGLNFADKIYQERLDQLRRF
;
A
#
# COMPACT_ATOMS: atom_id res chain seq x y z
N MET A 1 12.07 -3.99 -30.90
CA MET A 1 11.12 -4.61 -29.94
C MET A 1 11.81 -5.54 -28.95
N ASP A 2 13.11 -5.79 -29.12
CA ASP A 2 13.87 -6.74 -28.29
C ASP A 2 14.08 -6.26 -26.85
N TRP A 3 14.17 -4.94 -26.62
CA TRP A 3 14.30 -4.37 -25.28
C TRP A 3 13.14 -4.73 -24.34
N LEU A 4 11.89 -4.70 -24.84
CA LEU A 4 10.72 -5.11 -24.04
C LEU A 4 10.77 -6.62 -23.73
N ARG A 5 11.17 -7.42 -24.71
CA ARG A 5 11.25 -8.88 -24.58
C ARG A 5 12.32 -9.29 -23.55
N GLU A 6 13.44 -8.59 -23.55
CA GLU A 6 14.56 -8.80 -22.63
C GLU A 6 14.21 -8.39 -21.20
N LYS A 7 13.51 -7.25 -21.02
CA LYS A 7 12.96 -6.83 -19.72
C LYS A 7 11.93 -7.82 -19.18
N LEU A 8 11.04 -8.33 -20.03
CA LEU A 8 10.04 -9.34 -19.64
C LEU A 8 10.70 -10.67 -19.25
N TRP A 9 11.77 -11.06 -19.94
CA TRP A 9 12.55 -12.25 -19.59
C TRP A 9 13.24 -12.10 -18.23
N GLN A 10 13.83 -10.94 -17.95
CA GLN A 10 14.41 -10.64 -16.64
C GLN A 10 13.36 -10.66 -15.52
N LEU A 11 12.16 -10.13 -15.78
CA LEU A 11 11.03 -10.18 -14.85
C LEU A 11 10.55 -11.62 -14.60
N ASP A 12 10.47 -12.46 -15.63
CA ASP A 12 10.05 -13.85 -15.49
C ASP A 12 11.10 -14.68 -14.73
N ALA A 13 12.39 -14.46 -15.00
CA ALA A 13 13.47 -15.05 -14.24
C ALA A 13 13.42 -14.62 -12.75
N PHE A 14 13.26 -13.32 -12.48
CA PHE A 14 13.12 -12.80 -11.12
C PHE A 14 11.90 -13.38 -10.40
N LYS A 15 10.76 -13.49 -11.08
CA LYS A 15 9.54 -14.10 -10.54
C LYS A 15 9.75 -15.57 -10.19
N LYS A 16 10.51 -16.31 -11.00
CA LYS A 16 10.87 -17.72 -10.71
C LYS A 16 11.79 -17.83 -9.49
N THR A 17 12.75 -16.92 -9.34
CA THR A 17 13.68 -16.95 -8.20
C THR A 17 13.05 -16.45 -6.90
N PHE A 18 12.23 -15.40 -6.94
CA PHE A 18 11.63 -14.77 -5.76
C PHE A 18 10.12 -14.55 -5.90
N PRO A 19 9.32 -15.63 -6.03
CA PRO A 19 7.89 -15.53 -6.29
C PRO A 19 7.13 -14.79 -5.18
N LYS A 20 7.57 -14.95 -3.93
CA LYS A 20 6.95 -14.27 -2.77
C LYS A 20 7.16 -12.76 -2.78
N VAL A 21 8.35 -12.29 -3.13
CA VAL A 21 8.66 -10.85 -3.22
C VAL A 21 7.86 -10.22 -4.35
N PHE A 22 7.75 -10.92 -5.49
CA PHE A 22 6.94 -10.46 -6.63
C PHE A 22 5.45 -10.30 -6.25
N TRP A 23 4.85 -11.30 -5.58
CA TRP A 23 3.47 -11.20 -5.11
C TRP A 23 3.26 -10.07 -4.08
N LEU A 24 4.23 -9.87 -3.18
CA LEU A 24 4.20 -8.77 -2.22
C LEU A 24 4.23 -7.40 -2.89
N LEU A 25 5.05 -7.23 -3.93
CA LEU A 25 5.08 -5.98 -4.71
C LEU A 25 3.75 -5.73 -5.44
N TYR A 26 3.12 -6.77 -5.99
CA TYR A 26 1.79 -6.65 -6.58
C TYR A 26 0.73 -6.26 -5.54
N LEU A 27 0.75 -6.92 -4.38
CA LEU A 27 -0.14 -6.61 -3.27
C LEU A 27 0.09 -5.18 -2.75
N LEU A 28 1.34 -4.71 -2.73
CA LEU A 28 1.67 -3.34 -2.38
C LEU A 28 1.07 -2.33 -3.36
N VAL A 29 1.25 -2.55 -4.66
CA VAL A 29 0.65 -1.69 -5.69
C VAL A 29 -0.87 -1.64 -5.54
N PHE A 30 -1.49 -2.78 -5.26
CA PHE A 30 -2.92 -2.86 -5.00
C PHE A 30 -3.33 -2.10 -3.73
N LEU A 31 -2.57 -2.21 -2.64
CA LEU A 31 -2.81 -1.47 -1.40
C LEU A 31 -2.65 0.04 -1.56
N VAL A 32 -1.65 0.49 -2.32
CA VAL A 32 -1.43 1.91 -2.61
C VAL A 32 -2.61 2.47 -3.39
N MET A 33 -3.02 1.81 -4.49
CA MET A 33 -4.19 2.24 -5.26
C MET A 33 -5.47 2.16 -4.44
N GLY A 34 -5.68 1.07 -3.70
CA GLY A 34 -6.82 0.88 -2.81
C GLY A 34 -6.89 1.98 -1.76
N SER A 35 -5.77 2.32 -1.13
CA SER A 35 -5.72 3.36 -0.10
C SER A 35 -6.14 4.73 -0.64
N ALA A 36 -5.78 5.08 -1.87
CA ALA A 36 -6.22 6.34 -2.50
C ALA A 36 -7.72 6.31 -2.85
N ILE A 37 -8.20 5.22 -3.44
CA ILE A 37 -9.60 5.06 -3.88
C ILE A 37 -10.54 5.03 -2.66
N PHE A 38 -10.19 4.28 -1.64
CA PHE A 38 -11.03 4.09 -0.46
C PHE A 38 -10.86 5.20 0.59
N TYR A 39 -9.93 6.14 0.42
CA TYR A 39 -9.65 7.18 1.41
C TYR A 39 -10.89 8.00 1.81
N PHE A 40 -11.54 8.65 0.84
CA PHE A 40 -12.72 9.46 1.09
C PHE A 40 -13.96 8.65 1.52
N PRO A 41 -14.28 7.51 0.87
CA PRO A 41 -15.32 6.62 1.36
C PRO A 41 -15.12 6.21 2.82
N PHE A 42 -13.87 5.93 3.21
CA PHE A 42 -13.52 5.54 4.58
C PHE A 42 -13.68 6.70 5.56
N LEU A 43 -13.21 7.91 5.21
CA LEU A 43 -13.44 9.10 6.02
C LEU A 43 -14.93 9.39 6.20
N ASN A 44 -15.72 9.25 5.15
CA ASN A 44 -17.17 9.45 5.21
C ASN A 44 -17.84 8.38 6.07
N ALA A 45 -17.41 7.12 5.98
CA ALA A 45 -17.91 6.06 6.86
C ALA A 45 -17.64 6.40 8.33
N ILE A 46 -16.40 6.82 8.66
CA ILE A 46 -16.02 7.21 10.03
C ILE A 46 -16.83 8.41 10.51
N ALA A 47 -16.98 9.44 9.67
CA ALA A 47 -17.76 10.64 10.00
C ALA A 47 -19.23 10.32 10.31
N ASN A 48 -19.77 9.25 9.73
CA ASN A 48 -21.15 8.82 9.91
C ASN A 48 -21.33 7.71 10.95
N ILE A 49 -20.27 7.29 11.66
CA ILE A 49 -20.43 6.37 12.79
C ILE A 49 -21.23 7.09 13.87
N ASP A 50 -22.42 6.59 14.12
CA ASP A 50 -23.33 7.08 15.15
C ASP A 50 -23.17 6.23 16.40
N PHE A 51 -22.80 6.87 17.51
CA PHE A 51 -22.68 6.23 18.83
C PHE A 51 -23.97 6.37 19.65
N GLY A 52 -25.13 6.45 18.98
CA GLY A 52 -26.44 6.46 19.61
C GLY A 52 -26.66 7.72 20.45
N LEU A 53 -26.31 7.65 21.74
CA LEU A 53 -26.52 8.75 22.70
C LEU A 53 -25.53 9.91 22.54
N MET A 54 -24.34 9.68 21.95
CA MET A 54 -23.34 10.73 21.69
C MET A 54 -23.45 11.37 20.29
N GLY A 55 -24.38 10.89 19.44
CA GLY A 55 -24.49 11.31 18.05
C GLY A 55 -23.26 10.92 17.21
N LYS A 56 -22.84 11.79 16.29
CA LYS A 56 -21.68 11.59 15.39
C LYS A 56 -20.45 12.35 15.90
N PRO A 57 -19.69 11.85 16.89
CA PRO A 57 -18.57 12.56 17.50
C PRO A 57 -17.45 12.85 16.49
N PHE A 58 -17.23 11.93 15.54
CA PHE A 58 -16.19 12.06 14.53
C PHE A 58 -16.54 13.06 13.42
N PHE A 59 -17.82 13.34 13.20
CA PHE A 59 -18.24 14.32 12.19
C PHE A 59 -17.70 15.72 12.49
N SER A 60 -17.80 16.14 13.75
CA SER A 60 -17.32 17.46 14.18
C SER A 60 -15.80 17.59 14.01
N ILE A 61 -15.05 16.56 14.38
CA ILE A 61 -13.59 16.53 14.28
C ILE A 61 -13.14 16.52 12.81
N ILE A 62 -13.77 15.69 11.97
CA ILE A 62 -13.44 15.56 10.55
C ILE A 62 -13.80 16.84 9.79
N SER A 63 -14.96 17.45 10.06
CA SER A 63 -15.37 18.68 9.40
C SER A 63 -14.49 19.88 9.78
N THR A 64 -14.08 19.96 11.05
CA THR A 64 -13.18 21.02 11.55
C THR A 64 -11.78 20.96 10.90
N HIS A 65 -11.29 19.76 10.60
CA HIS A 65 -9.94 19.55 10.04
C HIS A 65 -9.93 19.05 8.59
N ILE A 66 -11.02 19.25 7.84
CA ILE A 66 -11.18 18.67 6.51
C ILE A 66 -10.09 19.11 5.53
N GLU A 67 -9.60 20.35 5.62
CA GLU A 67 -8.53 20.85 4.75
C GLU A 67 -7.20 20.11 4.96
N VAL A 68 -6.92 19.67 6.19
CA VAL A 68 -5.76 18.85 6.50
C VAL A 68 -6.00 17.41 6.05
N LEU A 69 -7.19 16.86 6.30
CA LEU A 69 -7.55 15.50 5.92
C LEU A 69 -7.53 15.28 4.41
N LYS A 70 -7.86 16.28 3.58
CA LYS A 70 -7.75 16.18 2.12
C LYS A 70 -6.37 15.73 1.65
N TRP A 71 -5.30 16.16 2.32
CA TRP A 71 -3.93 15.75 2.00
C TRP A 71 -3.66 14.27 2.30
N GLY A 72 -4.47 13.64 3.15
CA GLY A 72 -4.35 12.23 3.47
C GLY A 72 -4.50 11.31 2.26
N VAL A 73 -5.19 11.73 1.19
CA VAL A 73 -5.26 10.97 -0.06
C VAL A 73 -3.90 10.80 -0.74
N PHE A 74 -2.93 11.67 -0.45
CA PHE A 74 -1.55 11.56 -0.95
C PHE A 74 -0.61 11.00 0.11
N VAL A 75 -0.77 11.44 1.36
CA VAL A 75 0.09 11.03 2.48
C VAL A 75 -0.10 9.55 2.82
N VAL A 76 -1.34 9.05 2.84
CA VAL A 76 -1.61 7.65 3.21
C VAL A 76 -1.02 6.66 2.18
N PRO A 77 -1.24 6.82 0.85
CA PRO A 77 -0.59 5.94 -0.11
C PRO A 77 0.94 6.00 -0.06
N LEU A 78 1.51 7.17 0.24
CA LEU A 78 2.96 7.33 0.40
C LEU A 78 3.47 6.53 1.61
N ILE A 79 2.79 6.60 2.75
CA ILE A 79 3.14 5.81 3.95
C ILE A 79 3.02 4.31 3.64
N VAL A 80 1.93 3.89 3.01
CA VAL A 80 1.72 2.49 2.60
C VAL A 80 2.84 2.01 1.69
N LEU A 81 3.24 2.83 0.71
CA LEU A 81 4.35 2.55 -0.21
C LEU A 81 5.66 2.36 0.55
N LEU A 82 6.02 3.30 1.43
CA LEU A 82 7.28 3.24 2.18
C LEU A 82 7.34 2.01 3.10
N LEU A 83 6.26 1.72 3.82
CA LEU A 83 6.18 0.54 4.68
C LEU A 83 6.23 -0.76 3.88
N GLY A 84 5.50 -0.83 2.77
CA GLY A 84 5.46 -2.02 1.94
C GLY A 84 6.78 -2.29 1.22
N LEU A 85 7.48 -1.24 0.77
CA LEU A 85 8.83 -1.39 0.20
C LEU A 85 9.82 -1.89 1.23
N ASN A 86 9.80 -1.34 2.45
CA ASN A 86 10.65 -1.81 3.54
C ASN A 86 10.38 -3.29 3.88
N PHE A 87 9.11 -3.70 3.88
CA PHE A 87 8.74 -5.10 4.11
C PHE A 87 9.17 -6.02 2.96
N ALA A 88 9.02 -5.58 1.72
CA ALA A 88 9.46 -6.31 0.54
C ALA A 88 10.99 -6.48 0.52
N ASP A 89 11.75 -5.42 0.87
CA ASP A 89 13.21 -5.47 0.97
C ASP A 89 13.66 -6.44 2.06
N LYS A 90 13.06 -6.39 3.25
CA LYS A 90 13.36 -7.34 4.32
C LYS A 90 13.20 -8.80 3.86
N ILE A 91 12.09 -9.12 3.19
CA ILE A 91 11.83 -10.48 2.68
C ILE A 91 12.78 -10.85 1.55
N TYR A 92 13.17 -9.89 0.72
CA TYR A 92 14.17 -10.09 -0.32
C TYR A 92 15.53 -10.44 0.28
N GLN A 93 16.00 -9.66 1.26
CA GLN A 93 17.27 -9.92 1.97
C GLN A 93 17.27 -11.28 2.67
N GLU A 94 16.18 -11.62 3.37
CA GLU A 94 16.03 -12.94 4.03
C GLU A 94 16.15 -14.11 3.03
N ARG A 95 15.60 -13.96 1.82
CA ARG A 95 15.67 -14.97 0.77
C ARG A 95 17.03 -15.02 0.09
N LEU A 96 17.68 -13.87 -0.09
CA LEU A 96 19.03 -13.77 -0.64
C LEU A 96 20.05 -14.47 0.28
N ASP A 97 19.95 -14.22 1.59
CA ASP A 97 20.80 -14.85 2.60
C ASP A 97 20.62 -16.37 2.66
N GLN A 98 19.40 -16.87 2.47
CA GLN A 98 19.14 -18.31 2.37
C GLN A 98 19.81 -18.95 1.16
N LEU A 99 19.76 -18.28 0.00
CA LEU A 99 20.40 -18.76 -1.23
C LEU A 99 21.93 -18.72 -1.16
N ARG A 100 22.50 -17.77 -0.41
CA ARG A 100 23.96 -17.62 -0.24
C ARG A 100 24.58 -18.66 0.70
N ARG A 101 23.77 -19.33 1.53
CA ARG A 101 24.21 -20.37 2.46
C ARG A 101 24.25 -21.78 1.84
N PHE A 102 23.83 -21.93 0.58
CA PHE A 102 23.96 -23.13 -0.24
C PHE A 102 25.02 -22.91 -1.31
#